data_AF-A0A359KRE4-F1
#
_entry.id   AF-A0A359KRE4-F1
#
_cell.length_a   1.000
_cell.length_b   1.000
_cell.length_c   1.000
_cell.angle_alpha   90.00
_cell.angle_beta   90.00
_cell.angle_gamma   90.00
#
_symmetry.space_group_name_H-M   'P 1'
#
loop_
_entity.id
_entity.type
_entity.pdbx_description
1 polymer ?
#
loop_
_entity_poly.entity_id
_entity_poly.type
_entity_poly.pdbx_seq_one_letter_code
_entity_poly.pdbx_strand_id
1 'polypeptide(L)'
;MSGRPGDPVLQMVTPLPPLQTGIAQYSRDLLGALDGRWQVRVVAERGSMDRGPWSTIDVATMRRAGRLADLPTVYQLGNSGFHRIAFEASLRRPGVAVLHDTVLHHGRLASMLRGRGAGDYRRLMRMLYGDDGERAALDAAAGKIVDLNDFPLVEDIVAGSRLVVVHSDYARHKLLARCPDAAIVRVPMGIPLPDLTDQAAARRLLEIPDSTFVVASVTHVNPFKRLPVVLRAVRMLRHRIPELILVIAGSSAPGIDLARLAHAYGVSDQVRLLGYVGDDVARLVARASDVCVNLRFPSAGETSASLLRLMGAGRPVLVTRDASTVEYPSDAVLPVDVGPFEDELVAELLLLLYGNDELRQSAGNAARRFIEAEHGVGRMAAGYRDAIHLAFG
;
A
#
# COMPACT_ATOMS: atom_id res chain seq x y z
N MET A 1 34.66 7.48 13.16
CA MET A 1 34.06 6.17 13.52
C MET A 1 34.59 5.15 12.52
N SER A 2 35.54 4.29 12.91
CA SER A 2 36.19 3.31 12.03
C SER A 2 35.76 1.89 12.39
N GLY A 3 34.71 1.39 11.74
CA GLY A 3 34.31 -0.03 11.78
C GLY A 3 35.03 -0.85 10.70
N ARG A 4 35.20 -2.15 10.93
CA ARG A 4 35.80 -3.08 9.96
C ARG A 4 34.91 -3.20 8.70
N PRO A 5 35.47 -3.60 7.54
CA PRO A 5 34.64 -3.95 6.39
C PRO A 5 33.71 -5.12 6.78
N GLY A 6 32.40 -4.89 6.79
CA GLY A 6 31.39 -5.93 7.03
C GLY A 6 30.52 -5.80 8.29
N ASP A 7 30.71 -4.79 9.15
CA ASP A 7 29.80 -4.57 10.28
C ASP A 7 28.53 -3.79 9.84
N PRO A 8 27.32 -4.19 10.28
CA PRO A 8 26.09 -3.50 9.92
C PRO A 8 26.08 -2.06 10.48
N VAL A 9 25.81 -1.10 9.60
CA VAL A 9 25.73 0.34 9.93
C VAL A 9 24.29 0.82 10.14
N LEU A 10 23.32 0.00 9.75
CA LEU A 10 21.89 0.30 9.82
C LEU A 10 21.13 -0.94 10.30
N GLN A 11 20.12 -0.73 11.14
CA GLN A 11 19.13 -1.73 11.51
C GLN A 11 17.76 -1.38 10.92
N MET A 12 17.07 -2.35 10.34
CA MET A 12 15.71 -2.18 9.83
C MET A 12 14.77 -3.19 10.48
N VAL A 13 13.67 -2.72 11.06
CA VAL A 13 12.61 -3.57 11.62
C VAL A 13 11.42 -3.55 10.66
N THR A 14 11.13 -4.70 10.05
CA THR A 14 10.14 -4.76 8.96
C THR A 14 9.57 -6.17 8.76
N PRO A 15 8.33 -6.32 8.25
CA PRO A 15 7.91 -7.58 7.67
C PRO A 15 8.63 -7.90 6.36
N LEU A 16 8.82 -9.18 6.07
CA LEU A 16 9.25 -9.69 4.78
C LEU A 16 8.33 -10.83 4.31
N PRO A 17 8.35 -11.19 3.01
CA PRO A 17 7.57 -12.32 2.51
C PRO A 17 7.84 -13.61 3.31
N PRO A 18 6.87 -14.55 3.40
CA PRO A 18 5.58 -14.59 2.69
C PRO A 18 4.43 -13.87 3.41
N LEU A 19 4.72 -12.98 4.36
CA LEU A 19 3.66 -12.19 5.01
C LEU A 19 2.87 -11.40 3.95
N GLN A 20 1.55 -11.58 3.92
CA GLN A 20 0.66 -11.00 2.91
C GLN A 20 0.31 -9.54 3.24
N THR A 21 1.32 -8.67 3.16
CA THR A 21 1.19 -7.21 3.29
C THR A 21 2.01 -6.51 2.22
N GLY A 22 1.50 -5.38 1.71
CA GLY A 22 2.23 -4.57 0.72
C GLY A 22 3.62 -4.14 1.22
N ILE A 23 3.76 -3.92 2.52
CA ILE A 23 5.01 -3.47 3.14
C ILE A 23 6.08 -4.57 3.16
N ALA A 24 5.68 -5.85 3.17
CA ALA A 24 6.61 -6.96 3.09
C ALA A 24 7.31 -6.98 1.73
N GLN A 25 6.54 -6.84 0.65
CA GLN A 25 7.10 -6.76 -0.70
C GLN A 25 7.88 -5.46 -0.89
N TYR A 26 7.34 -4.31 -0.46
CA TYR A 26 8.04 -3.03 -0.49
C TYR A 26 9.40 -3.10 0.21
N SER A 27 9.45 -3.76 1.38
CA SER A 27 10.68 -3.90 2.14
C SER A 27 11.68 -4.82 1.45
N ARG A 28 11.22 -5.91 0.81
CA ARG A 28 12.08 -6.74 -0.06
C ARG A 28 12.66 -5.91 -1.22
N ASP A 29 11.83 -5.09 -1.87
CA ASP A 29 12.24 -4.24 -3.00
C ASP A 29 13.25 -3.16 -2.55
N LEU A 30 13.02 -2.52 -1.40
CA LEU A 30 13.95 -1.57 -0.78
C LEU A 30 15.29 -2.22 -0.42
N LEU A 31 15.27 -3.39 0.23
CA LEU A 31 16.48 -4.12 0.57
C LEU A 31 17.27 -4.49 -0.70
N GLY A 32 16.60 -4.94 -1.76
CA GLY A 32 17.25 -5.15 -3.07
C GLY A 32 17.93 -3.89 -3.62
N ALA A 33 17.33 -2.71 -3.43
CA ALA A 33 17.91 -1.44 -3.88
C ALA A 33 19.08 -0.93 -3.00
N LEU A 34 19.17 -1.41 -1.75
CA LEU A 34 20.23 -1.08 -0.80
C LEU A 34 21.39 -2.08 -0.83
N ASP A 35 21.17 -3.31 -1.32
CA ASP A 35 22.20 -4.34 -1.36
C ASP A 35 23.43 -3.93 -2.19
N GLY A 36 24.61 -4.31 -1.71
CA GLY A 36 25.90 -3.91 -2.26
C GLY A 36 26.29 -2.46 -1.96
N ARG A 37 25.38 -1.66 -1.40
CA ARG A 37 25.60 -0.23 -1.09
C ARG A 37 25.63 0.05 0.41
N TRP A 38 24.88 -0.72 1.21
CA TRP A 38 24.73 -0.54 2.65
C TRP A 38 24.82 -1.88 3.38
N GLN A 39 25.47 -1.89 4.55
CA GLN A 39 25.44 -3.03 5.45
C GLN A 39 24.23 -2.93 6.37
N VAL A 40 23.19 -3.74 6.11
CA VAL A 40 21.89 -3.64 6.80
C VAL A 40 21.60 -4.90 7.61
N ARG A 41 21.33 -4.73 8.90
CA ARG A 41 20.76 -5.79 9.75
C ARG A 41 19.25 -5.69 9.78
N VAL A 42 18.55 -6.69 9.27
CA VAL A 42 17.10 -6.76 9.29
C VAL A 42 16.62 -7.55 10.51
N VAL A 43 15.77 -6.93 11.33
CA VAL A 43 15.02 -7.59 12.39
C VAL A 43 13.62 -7.87 11.84
N ALA A 44 13.45 -9.08 11.31
CA ALA A 44 12.24 -9.42 10.57
C ALA A 44 11.05 -9.73 11.50
N GLU A 45 9.85 -9.31 11.09
CA GLU A 45 8.61 -9.61 11.80
C GLU A 45 8.33 -11.11 11.87
N ARG A 46 7.54 -11.55 12.86
CA ARG A 46 7.23 -12.98 13.04
C ARG A 46 6.46 -13.51 11.83
N GLY A 47 6.94 -14.62 11.26
CA GLY A 47 6.37 -15.24 10.05
C GLY A 47 7.06 -14.80 8.75
N SER A 48 7.96 -13.83 8.81
CA SER A 48 8.88 -13.52 7.72
C SER A 48 9.85 -14.67 7.50
N MET A 49 9.99 -15.14 6.26
CA MET A 49 10.87 -16.25 5.90
C MET A 49 11.90 -15.88 4.85
N ASP A 50 11.63 -14.84 4.07
CA ASP A 50 12.52 -14.38 3.02
C ASP A 50 13.85 -13.85 3.57
N ARG A 51 14.94 -14.36 2.99
CA ARG A 51 16.32 -13.95 3.29
C ARG A 51 16.99 -13.25 2.12
N GLY A 52 16.31 -13.19 0.96
CA GLY A 52 16.83 -12.66 -0.29
C GLY A 52 18.14 -13.33 -0.75
N PRO A 53 18.64 -12.95 -1.94
CA PRO A 53 19.97 -13.30 -2.42
C PRO A 53 21.00 -12.20 -2.06
N TRP A 54 20.77 -11.45 -0.99
CA TRP A 54 21.52 -10.22 -0.69
C TRP A 54 22.90 -10.53 -0.11
N SER A 55 23.89 -9.73 -0.52
CA SER A 55 25.30 -9.89 -0.14
C SER A 55 25.70 -9.09 1.11
N THR A 56 25.00 -7.98 1.38
CA THR A 56 25.28 -7.01 2.45
C THR A 56 24.14 -6.85 3.45
N ILE A 57 23.14 -7.73 3.37
CA ILE A 57 21.93 -7.67 4.19
C ILE A 57 21.84 -8.94 5.01
N ASP A 58 22.01 -8.81 6.32
CA ASP A 58 21.83 -9.89 7.27
C ASP A 58 20.42 -9.85 7.85
N VAL A 59 19.59 -10.84 7.50
CA VAL A 59 18.25 -10.97 8.06
C VAL A 59 18.32 -11.85 9.30
N ALA A 60 18.13 -11.25 10.47
CA ALA A 60 18.01 -11.93 11.75
C ALA A 60 16.54 -12.25 12.09
N THR A 61 16.25 -13.45 12.61
CA THR A 61 14.97 -13.72 13.28
C THR A 61 14.99 -13.15 14.70
N MET A 62 13.83 -12.75 15.24
CA MET A 62 13.76 -12.25 16.64
C MET A 62 14.31 -13.22 17.69
N ARG A 63 14.15 -14.54 17.50
CA ARG A 63 14.77 -15.55 18.38
C ARG A 63 16.31 -15.46 18.40
N ARG A 64 16.92 -15.01 17.30
CA ARG A 64 18.37 -14.85 17.13
C ARG A 64 18.83 -13.41 17.43
N ALA A 65 17.95 -12.42 17.27
CA ALA A 65 18.26 -11.02 17.55
C ALA A 65 18.37 -10.75 19.05
N GLY A 66 17.51 -11.34 19.89
CA GLY A 66 17.54 -11.23 21.36
C GLY A 66 17.17 -9.84 21.89
N ARG A 67 17.87 -8.80 21.43
CA ARG A 67 17.64 -7.36 21.65
C ARG A 67 17.97 -6.60 20.35
N LEU A 68 17.39 -5.41 20.17
CA LEU A 68 17.83 -4.50 19.11
C LEU A 68 19.29 -4.13 19.33
N ALA A 69 20.08 -4.11 18.24
CA ALA A 69 21.45 -3.63 18.29
C ALA A 69 21.46 -2.10 18.54
N ASP A 70 22.56 -1.61 19.12
CA ASP A 70 22.78 -0.16 19.28
C ASP A 70 23.23 0.46 17.95
N LEU A 71 22.33 0.45 16.97
CA LEU A 71 22.54 0.97 15.61
C LEU A 71 21.48 2.04 15.29
N PRO A 72 21.76 2.93 14.33
CA PRO A 72 20.72 3.68 13.63
C PRO A 72 19.61 2.72 13.18
N THR A 73 18.36 3.00 13.54
CA THR A 73 17.25 2.07 13.32
C THR A 73 16.11 2.72 12.54
N VAL A 74 15.61 2.00 11.53
CA VAL A 74 14.44 2.33 10.71
C VAL A 74 13.32 1.35 11.04
N TYR A 75 12.11 1.85 11.29
CA TYR A 75 10.91 1.07 11.57
C TYR A 75 9.91 1.20 10.43
N GLN A 76 9.54 0.09 9.78
CA GLN A 76 8.53 0.08 8.73
C GLN A 76 7.15 -0.21 9.35
N LEU A 77 6.30 0.82 9.42
CA LEU A 77 5.04 0.80 10.16
C LEU A 77 3.87 0.98 9.21
N GLY A 78 2.90 0.07 9.27
CA GLY A 78 1.66 0.16 8.51
C GLY A 78 0.46 -0.36 9.27
N ASN A 79 -0.71 -0.15 8.70
CA ASN A 79 -1.99 -0.41 9.35
C ASN A 79 -2.45 -1.87 9.24
N SER A 80 -1.58 -2.82 9.59
CA SER A 80 -1.86 -4.25 9.55
C SER A 80 -1.32 -5.01 10.76
N GLY A 81 -1.79 -6.23 10.99
CA GLY A 81 -1.34 -7.08 12.11
C GLY A 81 0.09 -7.62 11.99
N PHE A 82 0.85 -7.22 10.96
CA PHE A 82 2.18 -7.74 10.66
C PHE A 82 3.35 -6.86 11.16
N HIS A 83 3.08 -5.78 11.91
CA HIS A 83 4.10 -4.78 12.31
C HIS A 83 4.39 -4.74 13.83
N ARG A 84 4.13 -5.84 14.54
CA ARG A 84 4.18 -5.85 16.02
C ARG A 84 5.57 -5.50 16.57
N ILE A 85 6.62 -6.14 16.05
CA ILE A 85 7.99 -5.91 16.54
C ILE A 85 8.42 -4.47 16.22
N ALA A 86 8.05 -3.96 15.04
CA ALA A 86 8.31 -2.57 14.65
C ALA A 86 7.59 -1.58 15.58
N PHE A 87 6.30 -1.79 15.91
CA PHE A 87 5.58 -0.94 16.87
C PHE A 87 6.26 -0.94 18.24
N GLU A 88 6.50 -2.12 18.84
CA GLU A 88 7.11 -2.20 20.16
C GLU A 88 8.55 -1.64 20.19
N ALA A 89 9.30 -1.78 19.09
CA ALA A 89 10.65 -1.24 18.97
C ALA A 89 10.65 0.29 18.87
N SER A 90 9.79 0.85 18.02
CA SER A 90 9.69 2.30 17.79
C SER A 90 9.33 3.09 19.04
N LEU A 91 8.49 2.53 19.92
CA LEU A 91 8.10 3.16 21.19
C LEU A 91 9.17 3.07 22.29
N ARG A 92 10.15 2.17 22.14
CA ARG A 92 11.20 1.96 23.14
C ARG A 92 12.50 2.71 22.83
N ARG A 93 12.77 2.95 21.54
CA ARG A 93 14.03 3.56 21.11
C ARG A 93 13.80 4.52 19.94
N PRO A 94 14.16 5.80 20.09
CA PRO A 94 14.09 6.76 19.01
C PRO A 94 14.86 6.31 17.77
N GLY A 95 14.24 6.45 16.61
CA GLY A 95 14.79 6.10 15.31
C GLY A 95 14.02 6.79 14.18
N VAL A 96 14.15 6.28 12.96
CA VAL A 96 13.35 6.74 11.81
C VAL A 96 12.09 5.90 11.72
N ALA A 97 10.92 6.51 11.88
CA ALA A 97 9.64 5.84 11.66
C ALA A 97 9.17 6.09 10.23
N VAL A 98 9.05 5.03 9.43
CA VAL A 98 8.44 5.08 8.10
C VAL A 98 6.97 4.72 8.26
N LEU A 99 6.11 5.72 8.11
CA LEU A 99 4.66 5.56 8.19
C LEU A 99 4.10 5.36 6.79
N HIS A 100 3.67 4.13 6.50
CA HIS A 100 3.00 3.78 5.25
C HIS A 100 1.54 4.24 5.21
N ASP A 101 0.97 4.46 6.39
CA ASP A 101 -0.36 5.00 6.61
C ASP A 101 -0.27 6.09 7.70
N THR A 102 -1.09 7.14 7.58
CA THR A 102 -1.26 8.15 8.65
C THR A 102 -2.24 7.73 9.73
N VAL A 103 -2.95 6.61 9.52
CA VAL A 103 -3.88 5.98 10.46
C VAL A 103 -3.38 4.55 10.68
N LEU A 104 -2.86 4.25 11.86
CA LEU A 104 -2.30 2.94 12.25
C LEU A 104 -3.23 2.17 13.20
N HIS A 105 -4.48 2.62 13.38
CA HIS A 105 -5.39 2.11 14.39
C HIS A 105 -5.54 0.59 14.35
N HIS A 106 -5.89 0.02 13.20
CA HIS A 106 -6.08 -1.43 13.05
C HIS A 106 -4.78 -2.21 13.31
N GLY A 107 -3.65 -1.72 12.82
CA GLY A 107 -2.34 -2.34 13.06
C GLY A 107 -1.96 -2.33 14.53
N ARG A 108 -2.14 -1.19 15.22
CA ARG A 108 -1.87 -1.03 16.65
C ARG A 108 -2.80 -1.89 17.50
N LEU A 109 -4.11 -1.87 17.21
CA LEU A 109 -5.07 -2.72 17.89
C LEU A 109 -4.71 -4.21 17.73
N ALA A 110 -4.45 -4.67 16.51
CA ALA A 110 -4.03 -6.05 16.26
C ALA A 110 -2.75 -6.44 17.00
N SER A 111 -1.82 -5.49 17.19
CA SER A 111 -0.59 -5.71 17.97
C SER A 111 -0.85 -5.89 19.47
N MET A 112 -1.89 -5.26 20.01
CA MET A 112 -2.22 -5.26 21.46
C MET A 112 -3.14 -6.41 21.87
N LEU A 113 -3.99 -6.91 20.97
CA LEU A 113 -5.00 -7.93 21.29
C LEU A 113 -4.42 -9.30 21.74
N ARG A 114 -3.10 -9.50 21.70
CA ARG A 114 -2.43 -10.67 22.29
C ARG A 114 -1.89 -10.32 23.69
N GLY A 115 -2.68 -10.50 24.75
CA GLY A 115 -2.26 -10.26 26.14
C GLY A 115 -3.31 -9.51 26.98
N ARG A 116 -2.91 -8.51 27.77
CA ARG A 116 -3.81 -7.62 28.55
C ARG A 116 -4.55 -6.57 27.67
N GLY A 117 -4.69 -6.88 26.37
CA GLY A 117 -4.83 -5.95 25.25
C GLY A 117 -5.96 -4.95 25.31
N ALA A 118 -7.14 -5.33 25.80
CA ALA A 118 -8.27 -4.40 25.89
C ALA A 118 -8.01 -3.26 26.89
N GLY A 119 -7.32 -3.55 28.00
CA GLY A 119 -6.96 -2.54 28.99
C GLY A 119 -5.85 -1.62 28.51
N ASP A 120 -4.84 -2.16 27.82
CA ASP A 120 -3.77 -1.36 27.22
C ASP A 120 -4.29 -0.44 26.11
N TYR A 121 -5.13 -0.98 25.23
CA TYR A 121 -5.78 -0.22 24.16
C TYR A 121 -6.63 0.93 24.72
N ARG A 122 -7.49 0.66 25.72
CA ARG A 122 -8.32 1.69 26.35
C ARG A 122 -7.47 2.78 27.01
N ARG A 123 -6.39 2.40 27.71
CA ARG A 123 -5.45 3.35 28.31
C ARG A 123 -4.77 4.22 27.26
N LEU A 124 -4.31 3.63 26.16
CA LEU A 124 -3.68 4.39 25.08
C LEU A 124 -4.67 5.37 24.44
N MET A 125 -5.89 4.91 24.14
CA MET A 125 -6.94 5.75 23.58
C MET A 125 -7.27 6.93 24.50
N ARG A 126 -7.37 6.68 25.82
CA ARG A 126 -7.55 7.76 26.80
C ARG A 126 -6.35 8.71 26.87
N MET A 127 -5.14 8.16 26.83
CA MET A 127 -3.91 8.95 26.89
C MET A 127 -3.79 9.92 25.71
N LEU A 128 -4.12 9.47 24.50
CA LEU A 128 -3.97 10.26 23.28
C LEU A 128 -5.17 11.16 22.99
N TYR A 129 -6.39 10.73 23.36
CA TYR A 129 -7.64 11.38 22.94
C TYR A 129 -8.62 11.69 24.08
N GLY A 130 -8.19 11.56 25.33
CA GLY A 130 -9.02 11.84 26.49
C GLY A 130 -10.26 10.94 26.58
N ASP A 131 -11.35 11.51 27.12
CA ASP A 131 -12.58 10.76 27.38
C ASP A 131 -13.28 10.30 26.08
N ASP A 132 -13.09 11.02 24.97
CA ASP A 132 -13.61 10.63 23.66
C ASP A 132 -12.93 9.38 23.13
N GLY A 133 -11.60 9.28 23.28
CA GLY A 133 -10.87 8.06 22.96
C GLY A 133 -11.29 6.87 23.80
N GLU A 134 -11.44 7.07 25.12
CA GLU A 134 -11.90 5.99 25.99
C GLU A 134 -13.30 5.50 25.61
N ARG A 135 -14.21 6.42 25.29
CA ARG A 135 -15.56 6.09 24.80
C ARG A 135 -15.51 5.33 23.49
N ALA A 136 -14.74 5.80 22.51
CA ALA A 136 -14.54 5.13 21.23
C ALA A 136 -13.98 3.71 21.41
N ALA A 137 -13.05 3.51 22.35
CA ALA A 137 -12.51 2.20 22.67
C ALA A 137 -13.57 1.25 23.25
N LEU A 138 -14.44 1.74 24.13
CA LEU A 138 -15.55 0.97 24.71
C LEU A 138 -16.61 0.63 23.67
N ASP A 139 -16.96 1.60 22.81
CA ASP A 139 -17.93 1.42 21.74
C ASP A 139 -17.45 0.39 20.71
N ALA A 140 -16.17 0.46 20.30
CA ALA A 140 -15.57 -0.53 19.42
C ALA A 140 -15.56 -1.93 20.06
N ALA A 141 -15.25 -2.04 21.37
CA ALA A 141 -15.29 -3.31 22.09
C ALA A 141 -16.72 -3.89 22.22
N ALA A 142 -17.74 -3.03 22.22
CA ALA A 142 -19.15 -3.41 22.19
C ALA A 142 -19.67 -3.72 20.78
N GLY A 143 -18.81 -3.68 19.74
CA GLY A 143 -19.19 -3.96 18.36
C GLY A 143 -19.95 -2.81 17.67
N LYS A 144 -19.93 -1.60 18.25
CA LYS A 144 -20.51 -0.42 17.58
C LYS A 144 -19.61 0.04 16.44
N ILE A 145 -20.22 0.69 15.46
CA ILE A 145 -19.50 1.34 14.35
C ILE A 145 -18.81 2.59 14.91
N VAL A 146 -17.49 2.64 14.79
CA VAL A 146 -16.64 3.78 15.16
C VAL A 146 -15.77 4.10 13.95
N ASP A 147 -15.68 5.37 13.56
CA ASP A 147 -14.71 5.78 12.55
C ASP A 147 -13.33 5.84 13.19
N LEU A 148 -12.51 4.83 12.90
CA LEU A 148 -11.18 4.72 13.48
C LEU A 148 -10.17 5.68 12.82
N ASN A 149 -10.54 6.38 11.75
CA ASN A 149 -9.69 7.42 11.16
C ASN A 149 -9.52 8.64 12.07
N ASP A 150 -10.49 8.89 12.96
CA ASP A 150 -10.42 9.97 13.96
C ASP A 150 -9.40 9.68 15.06
N PHE A 151 -9.01 8.40 15.21
CA PHE A 151 -8.11 7.91 16.24
C PHE A 151 -6.88 7.21 15.61
N PRO A 152 -6.00 7.94 14.90
CA PRO A 152 -4.98 7.33 14.07
C PRO A 152 -3.92 6.52 14.80
N LEU A 153 -3.73 6.73 16.11
CA LEU A 153 -2.74 6.05 16.94
C LEU A 153 -1.30 6.16 16.41
N VAL A 154 -0.91 7.37 15.98
CA VAL A 154 0.42 7.68 15.44
C VAL A 154 1.24 8.61 16.33
N GLU A 155 0.60 9.34 17.25
CA GLU A 155 1.17 10.49 17.96
C GLU A 155 2.36 10.12 18.86
N ASP A 156 2.23 9.03 19.62
CA ASP A 156 3.30 8.54 20.50
C ASP A 156 4.51 8.04 19.70
N ILE A 157 4.27 7.41 18.55
CA ILE A 157 5.31 6.99 17.61
C ILE A 157 6.00 8.22 17.00
N VAL A 158 5.22 9.21 16.53
CA VAL A 158 5.74 10.43 15.91
C VAL A 158 6.57 11.22 16.93
N ALA A 159 6.06 11.42 18.15
CA ALA A 159 6.75 12.12 19.23
C ALA A 159 8.03 11.40 19.69
N GLY A 160 8.04 10.06 19.66
CA GLY A 160 9.20 9.24 20.01
C GLY A 160 10.24 9.09 18.89
N SER A 161 9.95 9.56 17.68
CA SER A 161 10.82 9.39 16.51
C SER A 161 11.83 10.52 16.37
N ARG A 162 13.04 10.19 15.89
CA ARG A 162 14.04 11.19 15.47
C ARG A 162 13.61 11.90 14.19
N LEU A 163 12.99 11.14 13.29
CA LEU A 163 12.49 11.59 12.01
C LEU A 163 11.35 10.67 11.59
N VAL A 164 10.31 11.25 10.98
CA VAL A 164 9.21 10.51 10.37
C VAL A 164 9.35 10.60 8.85
N VAL A 165 9.24 9.46 8.19
CA VAL A 165 9.18 9.35 6.74
C VAL A 165 7.76 8.99 6.32
N VAL A 166 7.23 9.71 5.35
CA VAL A 166 5.97 9.41 4.66
C VAL A 166 6.17 9.38 3.15
N HIS A 167 5.19 8.89 2.42
CA HIS A 167 5.30 8.67 0.97
C HIS A 167 4.65 9.74 0.08
N SER A 168 3.96 10.72 0.66
CA SER A 168 3.31 11.80 -0.07
C SER A 168 3.24 13.10 0.75
N ASP A 169 3.04 14.25 0.09
CA ASP A 169 2.88 15.52 0.79
C ASP A 169 1.54 15.60 1.53
N TYR A 170 0.49 14.98 1.01
CA TYR A 170 -0.79 14.81 1.70
C TYR A 170 -0.59 14.14 3.07
N ALA A 171 0.12 13.01 3.11
CA ALA A 171 0.43 12.31 4.35
C ALA A 171 1.25 13.20 5.31
N ARG A 172 2.22 13.95 4.77
CA ARG A 172 3.04 14.89 5.54
C ARG A 172 2.20 16.00 6.16
N HIS A 173 1.35 16.66 5.38
CA HIS A 173 0.47 17.73 5.87
C HIS A 173 -0.55 17.20 6.90
N LYS A 174 -1.12 16.02 6.65
CA LYS A 174 -2.06 15.38 7.59
C LYS A 174 -1.41 15.07 8.93
N LEU A 175 -0.14 14.63 8.95
CA LEU A 175 0.59 14.43 10.20
C LEU A 175 0.99 15.74 10.87
N LEU A 176 1.47 16.74 10.12
CA LEU A 176 1.86 18.05 10.68
C LEU A 176 0.66 18.79 11.29
N ALA A 177 -0.54 18.64 10.75
CA ALA A 177 -1.76 19.20 11.34
C ALA A 177 -2.04 18.64 12.76
N ARG A 178 -1.50 17.47 13.09
CA ARG A 178 -1.70 16.79 14.38
C ARG A 178 -0.46 16.86 15.29
N CYS A 179 0.72 16.82 14.68
CA CYS A 179 2.02 16.84 15.33
C CYS A 179 2.88 17.96 14.70
N PRO A 180 2.61 19.24 15.02
CA PRO A 180 3.22 20.38 14.33
C PRO A 180 4.74 20.47 14.49
N ASP A 181 5.27 20.01 15.62
CA ASP A 181 6.71 20.05 15.93
C ASP A 181 7.49 18.83 15.40
N ALA A 182 6.82 17.90 14.72
CA ALA A 182 7.44 16.68 14.24
C ALA A 182 8.38 16.94 13.04
N ALA A 183 9.57 16.36 13.08
CA ALA A 183 10.44 16.30 11.90
C ALA A 183 9.88 15.26 10.91
N ILE A 184 9.26 15.72 9.83
CA ILE A 184 8.63 14.85 8.81
C ILE A 184 9.18 15.16 7.41
N VAL A 185 9.70 14.14 6.74
CA VAL A 185 10.17 14.21 5.34
C VAL A 185 9.41 13.26 4.43
N ARG A 186 9.29 13.64 3.17
CA ARG A 186 8.72 12.79 2.12
C ARG A 186 9.83 11.97 1.45
N VAL A 187 9.69 10.65 1.45
CA VAL A 187 10.49 9.75 0.61
C VAL A 187 9.52 9.04 -0.34
N PRO A 188 9.67 9.18 -1.67
CA PRO A 188 8.74 8.55 -2.59
C PRO A 188 8.75 7.03 -2.41
N MET A 189 7.57 6.42 -2.39
CA MET A 189 7.44 4.97 -2.36
C MET A 189 7.91 4.40 -3.69
N GLY A 190 9.00 3.63 -3.66
CA GLY A 190 9.57 3.02 -4.85
C GLY A 190 8.93 1.67 -5.20
N ILE A 191 8.88 1.36 -6.49
CA ILE A 191 8.59 0.02 -7.00
C ILE A 191 9.66 -0.41 -8.02
N PRO A 192 9.97 -1.72 -8.12
CA PRO A 192 10.66 -2.24 -9.29
C PRO A 192 9.79 -1.97 -10.52
N LEU A 193 10.38 -1.30 -11.51
CA LEU A 193 9.64 -0.99 -12.74
C LEU A 193 9.34 -2.30 -13.47
N PRO A 194 8.07 -2.61 -13.80
CA PRO A 194 7.73 -3.82 -14.53
C PRO A 194 8.31 -3.77 -15.94
N ASP A 195 8.82 -4.90 -16.42
CA ASP A 195 9.15 -5.05 -17.84
C ASP A 195 7.87 -4.93 -18.68
N LEU A 196 7.95 -4.25 -19.82
CA LEU A 196 6.85 -4.17 -20.76
C LEU A 196 6.80 -5.46 -21.60
N THR A 197 6.14 -6.48 -21.06
CA THR A 197 5.67 -7.59 -21.90
C THR A 197 4.68 -7.05 -22.92
N ASP A 198 4.68 -7.58 -24.14
CA ASP A 198 3.63 -7.27 -25.11
C ASP A 198 2.23 -7.62 -24.55
N GLN A 199 1.21 -6.81 -24.87
CA GLN A 199 -0.15 -7.03 -24.36
C GLN A 199 -0.72 -8.36 -24.82
N ALA A 200 -0.56 -8.67 -26.11
CA ALA A 200 -1.09 -9.90 -26.69
C ALA A 200 -0.36 -11.11 -26.11
N ALA A 201 0.94 -11.00 -25.82
CA ALA A 201 1.68 -12.03 -25.09
C ALA A 201 1.13 -12.25 -23.67
N ALA A 202 0.86 -11.17 -22.90
CA ALA A 202 0.26 -11.29 -21.57
C ALA A 202 -1.15 -11.88 -21.62
N ARG A 203 -1.96 -11.51 -22.61
CA ARG A 203 -3.30 -12.08 -22.84
C ARG A 203 -3.26 -13.57 -23.17
N ARG A 204 -2.32 -14.01 -24.03
CA ARG A 204 -2.12 -15.45 -24.31
C ARG A 204 -1.77 -16.25 -23.06
N LEU A 205 -0.90 -15.73 -22.19
CA LEU A 205 -0.52 -16.39 -20.94
C LEU A 205 -1.67 -16.49 -19.92
N LEU A 206 -2.67 -15.60 -20.01
CA LEU A 206 -3.85 -15.58 -19.14
C LEU A 206 -5.12 -16.14 -19.80
N GLU A 207 -4.98 -16.68 -21.01
CA GLU A 207 -6.08 -17.22 -21.83
C GLU A 207 -7.21 -16.20 -22.02
N ILE A 208 -6.85 -14.96 -22.34
CA ILE A 208 -7.77 -13.86 -22.63
C ILE A 208 -7.85 -13.67 -24.15
N PRO A 209 -9.04 -13.75 -24.77
CA PRO A 209 -9.21 -13.46 -26.19
C PRO A 209 -8.87 -12.00 -26.54
N ASP A 210 -8.26 -11.77 -27.70
CA ASP A 210 -7.83 -10.42 -28.11
C ASP A 210 -8.99 -9.44 -28.32
N SER A 211 -10.19 -9.95 -28.61
CA SER A 211 -11.42 -9.15 -28.73
C SER A 211 -12.01 -8.71 -27.39
N THR A 212 -11.46 -9.16 -26.26
CA THR A 212 -12.00 -8.85 -24.92
C THR A 212 -11.57 -7.46 -24.50
N PHE A 213 -12.50 -6.65 -23.98
CA PHE A 213 -12.15 -5.40 -23.29
C PHE A 213 -11.93 -5.70 -21.80
N VAL A 214 -10.68 -5.65 -21.36
CA VAL A 214 -10.29 -6.11 -20.03
C VAL A 214 -10.14 -4.91 -19.09
N VAL A 215 -10.96 -4.89 -18.05
CA VAL A 215 -10.80 -4.00 -16.90
C VAL A 215 -10.15 -4.78 -15.77
N ALA A 216 -9.04 -4.31 -15.20
CA ALA A 216 -8.33 -5.03 -14.15
C ALA A 216 -8.27 -4.27 -12.82
N SER A 217 -8.40 -4.98 -11.71
CA SER A 217 -8.08 -4.47 -10.37
C SER A 217 -7.17 -5.45 -9.63
N VAL A 218 -5.94 -5.02 -9.35
CA VAL A 218 -4.98 -5.78 -8.54
C VAL A 218 -4.93 -5.15 -7.14
N THR A 219 -5.58 -5.80 -6.18
CA THR A 219 -5.72 -5.26 -4.83
C THR A 219 -6.09 -6.33 -3.81
N HIS A 220 -5.67 -6.15 -2.56
CA HIS A 220 -6.35 -6.82 -1.45
C HIS A 220 -7.81 -6.36 -1.39
N VAL A 221 -8.74 -7.30 -1.48
CA VAL A 221 -10.18 -7.05 -1.57
C VAL A 221 -10.72 -6.74 -0.18
N ASN A 222 -11.08 -5.47 0.05
CA ASN A 222 -11.68 -4.99 1.29
C ASN A 222 -12.69 -3.86 0.99
N PRO A 223 -13.51 -3.42 1.96
CA PRO A 223 -14.51 -2.38 1.75
C PRO A 223 -13.95 -1.07 1.20
N PHE A 224 -12.74 -0.71 1.61
CA PHE A 224 -12.10 0.54 1.19
C PHE A 224 -11.79 0.56 -0.30
N LYS A 225 -11.69 -0.59 -1.00
CA LYS A 225 -11.33 -0.65 -2.42
C LYS A 225 -12.44 -0.32 -3.42
N ARG A 226 -13.64 0.05 -2.92
CA ARG A 226 -14.78 0.48 -3.73
C ARG A 226 -15.14 -0.49 -4.88
N LEU A 227 -14.77 -1.76 -4.80
CA LEU A 227 -15.12 -2.78 -5.81
C LEU A 227 -16.63 -2.91 -6.06
N PRO A 228 -17.53 -2.69 -5.08
CA PRO A 228 -18.97 -2.59 -5.36
C PRO A 228 -19.33 -1.50 -6.39
N VAL A 229 -18.62 -0.37 -6.41
CA VAL A 229 -18.81 0.71 -7.41
C VAL A 229 -18.42 0.21 -8.79
N VAL A 230 -17.26 -0.44 -8.90
CA VAL A 230 -16.77 -1.00 -10.18
C VAL A 230 -17.74 -2.05 -10.74
N LEU A 231 -18.28 -2.93 -9.89
CA LEU A 231 -19.27 -3.93 -10.31
C LEU A 231 -20.58 -3.29 -10.81
N ARG A 232 -21.05 -2.20 -10.18
CA ARG A 232 -22.23 -1.47 -10.67
C ARG A 232 -21.95 -0.75 -12.00
N ALA A 233 -20.75 -0.20 -12.18
CA ALA A 233 -20.34 0.38 -13.46
C ALA A 233 -20.30 -0.68 -14.58
N VAL A 234 -19.77 -1.88 -14.31
CA VAL A 234 -19.81 -3.03 -15.24
C VAL A 234 -21.26 -3.38 -15.61
N ARG A 235 -22.15 -3.43 -14.62
CA ARG A 235 -23.59 -3.69 -14.85
C ARG A 235 -24.22 -2.68 -15.80
N MET A 236 -23.85 -1.39 -15.71
CA MET A 236 -24.35 -0.35 -16.61
C MET A 236 -23.84 -0.52 -18.05
N LEU A 237 -22.64 -1.08 -18.22
CA LEU A 237 -21.98 -1.25 -19.51
C LEU A 237 -22.27 -2.59 -20.19
N ARG A 238 -22.86 -3.56 -19.50
CA ARG A 238 -23.03 -4.94 -19.96
C ARG A 238 -23.62 -5.10 -21.38
N HIS A 239 -24.53 -4.22 -21.77
CA HIS A 239 -25.18 -4.27 -23.09
C HIS A 239 -24.49 -3.36 -24.13
N ARG A 240 -23.65 -2.44 -23.67
CA ARG A 240 -22.92 -1.49 -24.52
C ARG A 240 -21.54 -2.02 -24.89
N ILE A 241 -20.93 -2.82 -24.02
CA ILE A 241 -19.66 -3.50 -24.21
C ILE A 241 -19.83 -4.97 -23.77
N PRO A 242 -20.48 -5.83 -24.57
CA PRO A 242 -20.72 -7.23 -24.21
C PRO A 242 -19.43 -8.02 -23.92
N GLU A 243 -18.33 -7.66 -24.57
CA GLU A 243 -17.00 -8.25 -24.43
C GLU A 243 -16.21 -7.74 -23.20
N LEU A 244 -16.80 -6.88 -22.37
CA LEU A 244 -16.14 -6.36 -21.16
C LEU A 244 -16.01 -7.48 -20.13
N ILE A 245 -14.77 -7.71 -19.67
CA ILE A 245 -14.48 -8.59 -18.53
C ILE A 245 -13.72 -7.81 -17.46
N LEU A 246 -14.25 -7.83 -16.24
CA LEU A 246 -13.57 -7.34 -15.03
C LEU A 246 -12.75 -8.47 -14.40
N VAL A 247 -11.44 -8.32 -14.36
CA VAL A 247 -10.50 -9.23 -13.71
C VAL A 247 -10.05 -8.65 -12.37
N ILE A 248 -10.31 -9.37 -11.27
CA ILE A 248 -9.90 -8.97 -9.93
C ILE A 248 -8.88 -9.97 -9.38
N ALA A 249 -7.70 -9.47 -9.05
CA ALA A 249 -6.61 -10.27 -8.50
C ALA A 249 -6.23 -9.76 -7.10
N GLY A 250 -6.38 -10.61 -6.10
CA GLY A 250 -5.98 -10.42 -4.71
C GLY A 250 -6.86 -11.19 -3.72
N SER A 251 -6.35 -11.38 -2.50
CA SER A 251 -7.09 -12.06 -1.43
C SER A 251 -8.21 -11.18 -0.87
N SER A 252 -9.28 -11.83 -0.42
CA SER A 252 -10.42 -11.20 0.24
C SER A 252 -10.23 -11.10 1.75
N ALA A 253 -10.54 -9.92 2.29
CA ALA A 253 -10.72 -9.73 3.72
C ALA A 253 -11.86 -10.63 4.23
N PRO A 254 -11.79 -11.10 5.49
CA PRO A 254 -12.86 -11.88 6.10
C PRO A 254 -14.22 -11.19 5.97
N GLY A 255 -15.24 -11.95 5.58
CA GLY A 255 -16.62 -11.45 5.43
C GLY A 255 -16.92 -10.76 4.09
N ILE A 256 -15.94 -10.59 3.20
CA ILE A 256 -16.15 -10.03 1.86
C ILE A 256 -16.31 -11.14 0.82
N ASP A 257 -17.48 -11.21 0.19
CA ASP A 257 -17.80 -12.15 -0.88
C ASP A 257 -18.17 -11.39 -2.16
N LEU A 258 -17.16 -11.17 -3.02
CA LEU A 258 -17.36 -10.51 -4.31
C LEU A 258 -18.13 -11.37 -5.32
N ALA A 259 -18.06 -12.70 -5.22
CA ALA A 259 -18.76 -13.58 -6.14
C ALA A 259 -20.28 -13.45 -5.93
N ARG A 260 -20.71 -13.48 -4.65
CA ARG A 260 -22.09 -13.21 -4.27
C ARG A 260 -22.54 -11.81 -4.67
N LEU A 261 -21.67 -10.80 -4.53
CA LEU A 261 -22.00 -9.43 -4.91
C LEU A 261 -22.15 -9.27 -6.43
N ALA A 262 -21.25 -9.86 -7.23
CA ALA A 262 -21.35 -9.89 -8.68
C ALA A 262 -22.62 -10.61 -9.15
N HIS A 263 -23.00 -11.71 -8.49
CA HIS A 263 -24.25 -12.40 -8.73
C HIS A 263 -25.47 -11.52 -8.42
N ALA A 264 -25.48 -10.85 -7.27
CA ALA A 264 -26.56 -9.94 -6.89
C ALA A 264 -26.73 -8.77 -7.88
N TYR A 265 -25.64 -8.32 -8.50
CA TYR A 265 -25.68 -7.30 -9.55
C TYR A 265 -25.93 -7.85 -10.96
N GLY A 266 -25.98 -9.17 -11.14
CA GLY A 266 -26.25 -9.82 -12.42
C GLY A 266 -25.12 -9.69 -13.44
N VAL A 267 -23.87 -9.69 -12.98
CA VAL A 267 -22.65 -9.53 -13.81
C VAL A 267 -21.63 -10.66 -13.61
N SER A 268 -22.04 -11.80 -13.07
CA SER A 268 -21.14 -12.93 -12.79
C SER A 268 -20.39 -13.43 -14.02
N ASP A 269 -21.03 -13.39 -15.19
CA ASP A 269 -20.47 -13.75 -16.49
C ASP A 269 -19.38 -12.79 -16.99
N GLN A 270 -19.36 -11.56 -16.45
CA GLN A 270 -18.39 -10.52 -16.79
C GLN A 270 -17.30 -10.32 -15.72
N VAL A 271 -17.23 -11.18 -14.69
CA VAL A 271 -16.29 -11.01 -13.58
C VAL A 271 -15.43 -12.27 -13.39
N ARG A 272 -14.10 -12.11 -13.49
CA ARG A 272 -13.11 -13.14 -13.17
C ARG A 272 -12.41 -12.80 -11.85
N LEU A 273 -12.67 -13.61 -10.81
CA LEU A 273 -12.00 -13.49 -9.51
C LEU A 273 -10.84 -14.49 -9.44
N LEU A 274 -9.61 -14.02 -9.38
CA LEU A 274 -8.42 -14.88 -9.37
C LEU A 274 -7.96 -15.27 -7.96
N GLY A 275 -8.50 -14.62 -6.92
CA GLY A 275 -7.98 -14.74 -5.57
C GLY A 275 -6.56 -14.20 -5.45
N TYR A 276 -5.81 -14.64 -4.43
CA TYR A 276 -4.41 -14.26 -4.28
C TYR A 276 -3.58 -14.82 -5.43
N VAL A 277 -2.79 -13.97 -6.07
CA VAL A 277 -1.85 -14.34 -7.12
C VAL A 277 -0.45 -13.83 -6.77
N GLY A 278 0.59 -14.51 -7.27
CA GLY A 278 1.97 -14.04 -7.17
C GLY A 278 2.22 -12.76 -7.99
N ASP A 279 3.35 -12.09 -7.73
CA ASP A 279 3.67 -10.80 -8.37
C ASP A 279 3.78 -10.92 -9.91
N ASP A 280 4.30 -12.03 -10.43
CA ASP A 280 4.39 -12.28 -11.88
C ASP A 280 3.02 -12.28 -12.54
N VAL A 281 2.05 -13.01 -11.95
CA VAL A 281 0.67 -13.06 -12.45
C VAL A 281 -0.02 -11.71 -12.28
N ALA A 282 0.22 -11.01 -11.18
CA ALA A 282 -0.30 -9.65 -10.98
C ALA A 282 0.17 -8.67 -12.07
N ARG A 283 1.46 -8.74 -12.46
CA ARG A 283 2.03 -7.96 -13.58
C ARG A 283 1.40 -8.35 -14.90
N LEU A 284 1.20 -9.65 -15.16
CA LEU A 284 0.51 -10.11 -16.37
C LEU A 284 -0.93 -9.62 -16.43
N VAL A 285 -1.67 -9.64 -15.32
CA VAL A 285 -3.06 -9.13 -15.24
C VAL A 285 -3.10 -7.64 -15.56
N ALA A 286 -2.21 -6.86 -14.93
CA ALA A 286 -2.08 -5.43 -15.23
C ALA A 286 -1.76 -5.23 -16.71
N ARG A 287 -0.78 -5.97 -17.25
CA ARG A 287 -0.34 -5.76 -18.64
C ARG A 287 -1.35 -6.25 -19.68
N ALA A 288 -2.13 -7.30 -19.40
CA ALA A 288 -3.15 -7.81 -20.31
C ALA A 288 -4.37 -6.88 -20.41
N SER A 289 -4.59 -6.03 -19.40
CA SER A 289 -5.72 -5.12 -19.31
C SER A 289 -5.68 -3.96 -20.31
N ASP A 290 -6.85 -3.48 -20.68
CA ASP A 290 -7.01 -2.24 -21.44
C ASP A 290 -7.09 -1.03 -20.50
N VAL A 291 -7.73 -1.23 -19.34
CA VAL A 291 -7.88 -0.23 -18.28
C VAL A 291 -7.70 -0.89 -16.91
N CYS A 292 -6.99 -0.20 -16.03
CA CYS A 292 -6.87 -0.59 -14.63
C CYS A 292 -7.77 0.28 -13.74
N VAL A 293 -8.24 -0.28 -12.62
CA VAL A 293 -9.04 0.45 -11.62
C VAL A 293 -8.45 0.22 -10.23
N ASN A 294 -8.12 1.30 -9.55
CA ASN A 294 -7.62 1.32 -8.17
C ASN A 294 -8.34 2.43 -7.39
N LEU A 295 -9.59 2.16 -7.04
CA LEU A 295 -10.39 3.06 -6.21
C LEU A 295 -10.13 2.81 -4.74
N ARG A 296 -10.22 3.87 -3.95
CA ARG A 296 -10.10 3.79 -2.50
C ARG A 296 -10.85 4.91 -1.79
N PHE A 297 -11.73 4.55 -0.86
CA PHE A 297 -12.32 5.51 0.08
C PHE A 297 -12.91 4.84 1.34
N PRO A 298 -12.76 5.42 2.54
CA PRO A 298 -11.85 6.53 2.87
C PRO A 298 -10.37 6.12 2.78
N SER A 299 -9.47 7.11 2.74
CA SER A 299 -8.02 6.91 2.81
C SER A 299 -7.49 7.00 4.25
N ALA A 300 -6.55 6.10 4.57
CA ALA A 300 -5.70 6.16 5.76
C ALA A 300 -4.50 7.11 5.58
N GLY A 301 -4.46 7.91 4.51
CA GLY A 301 -3.31 8.75 4.11
C GLY A 301 -2.16 7.95 3.50
N GLU A 302 -2.43 6.76 2.97
CA GLU A 302 -1.44 5.87 2.39
C GLU A 302 -1.13 6.18 0.92
N THR A 303 0.05 5.74 0.45
CA THR A 303 0.34 5.62 -0.98
C THR A 303 0.21 4.15 -1.39
N SER A 304 -0.47 3.86 -2.51
CA SER A 304 -0.76 2.48 -2.90
C SER A 304 0.30 1.88 -3.82
N ALA A 305 1.04 0.88 -3.32
CA ALA A 305 2.05 0.18 -4.14
C ALA A 305 1.41 -0.56 -5.33
N SER A 306 0.19 -1.09 -5.17
CA SER A 306 -0.51 -1.72 -6.29
C SER A 306 -0.93 -0.70 -7.35
N LEU A 307 -1.35 0.52 -6.96
CA LEU A 307 -1.58 1.60 -7.92
C LEU A 307 -0.31 1.93 -8.71
N LEU A 308 0.82 2.14 -8.03
CA LEU A 308 2.09 2.44 -8.72
C LEU A 308 2.48 1.34 -9.70
N ARG A 309 2.24 0.05 -9.37
CA ARG A 309 2.51 -1.07 -10.27
C ARG A 309 1.59 -1.09 -11.49
N LEU A 310 0.30 -0.77 -11.31
CA LEU A 310 -0.65 -0.65 -12.42
C LEU A 310 -0.25 0.48 -13.37
N MET A 311 0.14 1.64 -12.83
CA MET A 311 0.67 2.76 -13.62
C MET A 311 1.98 2.38 -14.32
N GLY A 312 2.89 1.71 -13.61
CA GLY A 312 4.16 1.22 -14.15
C GLY A 312 3.99 0.20 -15.28
N ALA A 313 2.88 -0.54 -15.33
CA ALA A 313 2.55 -1.45 -16.44
C ALA A 313 2.17 -0.71 -17.75
N GLY A 314 2.12 0.63 -17.72
CA GLY A 314 1.81 1.46 -18.87
C GLY A 314 0.35 1.36 -19.30
N ARG A 315 -0.58 1.31 -18.32
CA ARG A 315 -2.02 1.24 -18.55
C ARG A 315 -2.72 2.46 -17.95
N PRO A 316 -3.81 2.95 -18.59
CA PRO A 316 -4.64 3.97 -17.97
C PRO A 316 -5.22 3.42 -16.67
N VAL A 317 -5.22 4.22 -15.61
CA VAL A 317 -5.72 3.81 -14.30
C VAL A 317 -6.76 4.79 -13.80
N LEU A 318 -7.97 4.29 -13.50
CA LEU A 318 -8.98 5.04 -12.75
C LEU A 318 -8.63 4.99 -11.26
N VAL A 319 -8.56 6.16 -10.64
CA VAL A 319 -8.22 6.33 -9.22
C VAL A 319 -9.23 7.23 -8.53
N THR A 320 -9.50 6.99 -7.25
CA THR A 320 -10.27 7.95 -6.47
C THR A 320 -9.50 9.26 -6.36
N ARG A 321 -10.13 10.42 -6.55
CA ARG A 321 -9.53 11.74 -6.34
C ARG A 321 -9.54 12.09 -4.84
N ASP A 322 -8.61 11.49 -4.09
CA ASP A 322 -8.48 11.70 -2.64
C ASP A 322 -7.04 11.41 -2.19
N ALA A 323 -6.65 11.96 -1.04
CA ALA A 323 -5.36 11.69 -0.41
C ALA A 323 -4.16 11.83 -1.36
N SER A 324 -3.26 10.85 -1.43
CA SER A 324 -2.02 10.97 -2.21
C SER A 324 -2.24 11.04 -3.73
N THR A 325 -3.40 10.62 -4.25
CA THR A 325 -3.63 10.59 -5.71
C THR A 325 -3.93 11.98 -6.27
N VAL A 326 -4.29 12.96 -5.43
CA VAL A 326 -4.46 14.36 -5.87
C VAL A 326 -3.14 15.03 -6.23
N GLU A 327 -2.01 14.44 -5.79
CA GLU A 327 -0.65 14.89 -6.11
C GLU A 327 -0.18 14.37 -7.47
N TYR A 328 -0.91 13.43 -8.09
CA TYR A 328 -0.48 12.80 -9.33
C TYR A 328 -0.79 13.68 -10.54
N PRO A 329 0.05 13.68 -11.59
CA PRO A 329 -0.23 14.43 -12.81
C PRO A 329 -1.59 14.06 -13.40
N SER A 330 -2.33 15.07 -13.87
CA SER A 330 -3.70 14.88 -14.38
C SER A 330 -3.78 14.03 -15.65
N ASP A 331 -2.67 13.88 -16.37
CA ASP A 331 -2.54 13.02 -17.54
C ASP A 331 -2.06 11.59 -17.19
N ALA A 332 -1.54 11.38 -15.98
CA ALA A 332 -1.02 10.09 -15.52
C ALA A 332 -2.10 9.18 -14.91
N VAL A 333 -3.23 9.73 -14.49
CA VAL A 333 -4.37 8.98 -13.91
C VAL A 333 -5.70 9.59 -14.33
N LEU A 334 -6.76 8.78 -14.31
CA LEU A 334 -8.13 9.24 -14.51
C LEU A 334 -8.83 9.36 -13.15
N PRO A 335 -9.08 10.57 -12.65
CA PRO A 335 -9.69 10.77 -11.33
C PRO A 335 -11.18 10.44 -11.33
N VAL A 336 -11.63 9.80 -10.25
CA VAL A 336 -13.02 9.49 -9.94
C VAL A 336 -13.38 10.16 -8.62
N ASP A 337 -14.34 11.08 -8.66
CA ASP A 337 -14.81 11.78 -7.47
C ASP A 337 -15.75 10.89 -6.66
N VAL A 338 -15.59 10.89 -5.33
CA VAL A 338 -16.46 10.13 -4.42
C VAL A 338 -17.78 10.86 -4.29
N GLY A 339 -18.88 10.15 -4.50
CA GLY A 339 -20.20 10.76 -4.39
C GLY A 339 -21.35 9.85 -4.86
N PRO A 340 -22.55 10.43 -4.97
CA PRO A 340 -23.74 9.69 -5.38
C PRO A 340 -23.70 9.19 -6.84
N PHE A 341 -22.81 9.74 -7.68
CA PHE A 341 -22.67 9.38 -9.10
C PHE A 341 -21.35 8.67 -9.42
N GLU A 342 -20.73 8.05 -8.41
CA GLU A 342 -19.40 7.46 -8.56
C GLU A 342 -19.40 6.29 -9.56
N ASP A 343 -20.42 5.42 -9.54
CA ASP A 343 -20.52 4.31 -10.49
C ASP A 343 -20.84 4.77 -11.92
N GLU A 344 -21.64 5.81 -12.08
CA GLU A 344 -21.89 6.46 -13.37
C GLU A 344 -20.60 7.02 -13.96
N LEU A 345 -19.82 7.76 -13.16
CA LEU A 345 -18.54 8.33 -13.60
C LEU A 345 -17.54 7.23 -14.00
N VAL A 346 -17.45 6.14 -13.22
CA VAL A 346 -16.61 4.99 -13.60
C VAL A 346 -17.09 4.38 -14.91
N ALA A 347 -18.40 4.20 -15.12
CA ALA A 347 -18.94 3.65 -16.36
C ALA A 347 -18.66 4.55 -17.57
N GLU A 348 -18.82 5.87 -17.44
CA GLU A 348 -18.54 6.84 -18.50
C GLU A 348 -17.06 6.87 -18.88
N LEU A 349 -16.15 6.85 -17.89
CA LEU A 349 -14.72 6.79 -18.15
C LEU A 349 -14.30 5.49 -18.82
N LEU A 350 -14.86 4.35 -18.40
CA LEU A 350 -14.59 3.05 -19.03
C LEU A 350 -15.09 3.02 -20.48
N LEU A 351 -16.28 3.57 -20.76
CA LEU A 351 -16.81 3.68 -22.10
C LEU A 351 -15.97 4.61 -23.00
N LEU A 352 -15.56 5.76 -22.46
CA LEU A 352 -14.69 6.70 -23.17
C LEU A 352 -13.37 6.00 -23.56
N LEU A 353 -12.77 5.28 -22.62
CA LEU A 353 -11.55 4.54 -22.86
C LEU A 353 -11.78 3.38 -23.83
N TYR A 354 -12.91 2.70 -23.80
CA TYR A 354 -13.25 1.64 -24.77
C TYR A 354 -13.27 2.16 -26.21
N GLY A 355 -13.87 3.32 -26.44
CA GLY A 355 -13.97 3.92 -27.78
C GLY A 355 -12.73 4.70 -28.25
N ASN A 356 -11.67 4.80 -27.44
CA ASN A 356 -10.54 5.68 -27.73
C ASN A 356 -9.18 5.06 -27.40
N ASP A 357 -8.61 4.36 -28.37
CA ASP A 357 -7.30 3.69 -28.29
C ASP A 357 -6.16 4.68 -28.04
N GLU A 358 -6.18 5.85 -28.69
CA GLU A 358 -5.17 6.89 -28.52
C GLU A 358 -5.15 7.44 -27.09
N LEU A 359 -6.31 7.63 -26.48
CA LEU A 359 -6.43 8.02 -25.07
C LEU A 359 -5.89 6.93 -24.15
N ARG A 360 -6.20 5.65 -24.40
CA ARG A 360 -5.65 4.54 -23.60
C ARG A 360 -4.12 4.53 -23.66
N GLN A 361 -3.56 4.67 -24.86
CA GLN A 361 -2.10 4.67 -25.06
C GLN A 361 -1.43 5.90 -24.42
N SER A 362 -1.97 7.09 -24.65
CA SER A 362 -1.39 8.34 -24.11
C SER A 362 -1.44 8.38 -22.58
N ALA A 363 -2.57 8.05 -21.97
CA ALA A 363 -2.70 7.98 -20.50
C ALA A 363 -1.81 6.88 -19.90
N GLY A 364 -1.74 5.69 -20.52
CA GLY A 364 -0.83 4.63 -20.08
C GLY A 364 0.65 5.02 -20.16
N ASN A 365 1.05 5.71 -21.23
CA ASN A 365 2.42 6.22 -21.38
C ASN A 365 2.74 7.31 -20.35
N ALA A 366 1.81 8.24 -20.10
CA ALA A 366 1.96 9.26 -19.07
C ALA A 366 2.09 8.65 -17.67
N ALA A 367 1.23 7.67 -17.35
CA ALA A 367 1.28 6.91 -16.10
C ALA A 367 2.66 6.28 -15.88
N ARG A 368 3.18 5.57 -16.89
CA ARG A 368 4.49 4.92 -16.78
C ARG A 368 5.64 5.92 -16.66
N ARG A 369 5.66 6.99 -17.46
CA ARG A 369 6.69 8.04 -17.38
C ARG A 369 6.74 8.66 -15.99
N PHE A 370 5.57 8.91 -15.37
CA PHE A 370 5.51 9.41 -14.00
C PHE A 370 6.14 8.44 -13.00
N ILE A 371 5.86 7.13 -13.12
CA ILE A 371 6.46 6.11 -12.25
C ILE A 371 7.98 6.00 -12.46
N GLU A 372 8.44 6.01 -13.71
CA GLU A 372 9.87 5.96 -14.05
C GLU A 372 10.62 7.15 -13.47
N ALA A 373 10.03 8.35 -13.55
CA ALA A 373 10.58 9.54 -12.94
C ALA A 373 10.55 9.43 -11.42
N GLU A 374 9.38 9.40 -10.80
CA GLU A 374 9.21 9.72 -9.37
C GLU A 374 9.23 8.50 -8.43
N HIS A 375 8.95 7.30 -8.94
CA HIS A 375 8.70 6.11 -8.11
C HIS A 375 9.65 4.93 -8.41
N GLY A 376 10.78 5.17 -9.07
CA GLY A 376 11.82 4.16 -9.25
C GLY A 376 12.56 3.79 -7.95
N VAL A 377 12.98 2.52 -7.81
CA VAL A 377 13.71 2.03 -6.63
C VAL A 377 14.99 2.82 -6.31
N GLY A 378 15.66 3.37 -7.33
CA GLY A 378 16.84 4.23 -7.15
C GLY A 378 16.52 5.52 -6.41
N ARG A 379 15.38 6.15 -6.72
CA ARG A 379 14.92 7.39 -6.07
C ARG A 379 14.49 7.13 -4.63
N MET A 380 13.80 6.01 -4.40
CA MET A 380 13.48 5.54 -3.06
C MET A 380 14.76 5.32 -2.23
N ALA A 381 15.75 4.58 -2.73
CA ALA A 381 17.00 4.32 -2.00
C ALA A 381 17.77 5.61 -1.68
N ALA A 382 17.82 6.57 -2.62
CA ALA A 382 18.42 7.88 -2.38
C ALA A 382 17.69 8.66 -1.27
N GLY A 383 16.35 8.68 -1.28
CA GLY A 383 15.56 9.33 -0.24
C GLY A 383 15.75 8.69 1.15
N TYR A 384 15.90 7.36 1.22
CA TYR A 384 16.24 6.68 2.48
C TYR A 384 17.61 7.11 3.00
N ARG A 385 18.64 7.19 2.14
CA ARG A 385 19.95 7.72 2.53
C ARG A 385 19.81 9.12 3.13
N ASP A 386 19.15 10.02 2.40
CA ASP A 386 19.07 11.43 2.82
C ASP A 386 18.30 11.56 4.15
N ALA A 387 17.22 10.78 4.34
CA ALA A 387 16.48 10.73 5.60
C ALA A 387 17.31 10.15 6.76
N ILE A 388 18.09 9.09 6.53
CA ILE A 388 18.96 8.50 7.56
C ILE A 388 20.06 9.49 7.96
N HIS A 389 20.69 10.17 6.99
CA HIS A 389 21.68 11.21 7.27
C HIS A 389 21.07 12.37 8.07
N LEU A 390 19.86 12.80 7.74
CA LEU A 390 19.17 13.85 8.50
C LEU A 390 18.88 13.44 9.96
N ALA A 391 18.59 12.16 10.21
CA ALA A 391 18.19 11.67 11.54
C ALA A 391 19.38 11.32 12.48
N PHE A 392 20.56 11.04 11.93
CA PHE A 392 21.71 10.50 12.67
C PHE A 392 23.05 11.16 12.35
N GLY A 393 23.11 12.07 11.37
CA GLY A 393 24.33 12.74 10.91
C GLY A 393 24.65 14.05 11.61
#